data_AF-A0A5C7PHN0-F1
#
_entry.id   AF-A0A5C7PHN0-F1
#
_cell.length_a   1.000
_cell.length_b   1.000
_cell.length_c   1.000
_cell.angle_alpha   90.00
_cell.angle_beta   90.00
_cell.angle_gamma   90.00
#
_symmetry.space_group_name_H-M   'P 1'
#
loop_
_entity.id
_entity.type
_entity.pdbx_description
1 polymer ?
#
loop_
_entity_poly.entity_id
_entity_poly.type
_entity_poly.pdbx_seq_one_letter_code
_entity_poly.pdbx_strand_id
1 'polypeptide(L)'
;MIWRPALALLLTFTLCPPSQGKTPREAIHLRDSSRLATLEAQDQRDRQATDIDWETVATRDQVRRGEVLRLLKQGRLRTAQDHYRAALIFQHGESLDDTMQAFALARMAMSLDPRHPSAAWLAAAAWDRSLLLRQKTQWYGTQYELDEKAGTLTLSPVEDAAVSDDERKTMGLPSLSEARARHRRAPVKGH
;
A
#
# COMPACT_ATOMS: atom_id res chain seq x y z
N MET A 1 76.17 11.16 -17.25
CA MET A 1 75.09 11.95 -16.63
C MET A 1 73.80 11.58 -17.34
N ILE A 2 72.93 10.86 -16.65
CA ILE A 2 71.74 10.18 -17.18
C ILE A 2 70.58 11.18 -17.14
N TRP A 3 69.87 11.42 -18.25
CA TRP A 3 68.44 11.75 -18.21
C TRP A 3 67.71 11.60 -19.55
N ARG A 4 66.41 11.34 -19.45
CA ARG A 4 65.59 10.48 -20.31
C ARG A 4 64.85 11.24 -21.42
N PRO A 5 64.65 10.66 -22.61
CA PRO A 5 63.66 11.18 -23.56
C PRO A 5 62.24 10.84 -23.07
N ALA A 6 61.34 11.82 -23.08
CA ALA A 6 59.94 11.66 -22.75
C ALA A 6 59.27 10.73 -23.77
N LEU A 7 58.71 9.62 -23.28
CA LEU A 7 57.90 8.70 -24.06
C LEU A 7 56.51 9.34 -24.24
N ALA A 8 56.22 9.86 -25.43
CA ALA A 8 54.88 10.31 -25.78
C ALA A 8 53.99 9.07 -25.98
N LEU A 9 53.13 8.79 -24.99
CA LEU A 9 52.14 7.74 -25.05
C LEU A 9 50.97 8.21 -25.94
N LEU A 10 51.01 7.87 -27.22
CA LEU A 10 49.86 8.01 -28.13
C LEU A 10 48.76 7.04 -27.68
N LEU A 11 47.79 7.53 -26.90
CA LEU A 11 46.52 6.84 -26.71
C LEU A 11 45.76 6.87 -28.04
N THR A 12 45.86 5.78 -28.80
CA THR A 12 44.93 5.52 -29.90
C THR A 12 43.57 5.20 -29.28
N PHE A 13 42.64 6.16 -29.33
CA PHE A 13 41.22 5.87 -29.14
C PHE A 13 40.76 4.98 -30.30
N THR A 14 40.74 3.67 -30.10
CA THR A 14 39.95 2.77 -30.93
C THR A 14 38.49 3.13 -30.70
N LEU A 15 37.88 3.83 -31.68
CA LEU A 15 36.43 3.98 -31.74
C LEU A 15 35.82 2.58 -31.83
N CYS A 16 35.36 2.06 -30.69
CA CYS A 16 34.41 0.97 -30.67
C CYS A 16 33.15 1.51 -31.35
N PRO A 17 32.71 0.94 -32.49
CA PRO A 17 31.45 1.36 -33.09
C PRO A 17 30.34 1.15 -32.04
N PRO A 18 29.34 2.04 -31.98
CA PRO A 18 28.23 1.85 -31.07
C PRO A 18 27.60 0.49 -31.39
N SER A 19 27.69 -0.43 -30.43
CA SER A 19 26.84 -1.61 -30.38
C SER A 19 25.41 -1.12 -30.59
N GLN A 20 24.80 -1.52 -31.70
CA GLN A 20 23.37 -1.37 -31.93
C GLN A 20 22.66 -2.30 -30.93
N GLY A 21 22.67 -1.88 -29.67
CA GLY A 21 22.07 -2.56 -28.55
C GLY A 21 20.57 -2.45 -28.68
N LYS A 22 19.95 -3.57 -29.05
CA LYS A 22 18.58 -4.00 -28.76
C LYS A 22 17.48 -2.98 -29.09
N THR A 23 16.63 -3.37 -30.03
CA THR A 23 15.28 -2.84 -30.23
C THR A 23 14.61 -2.47 -28.90
N PRO A 24 13.79 -1.40 -28.84
CA PRO A 24 13.02 -1.09 -27.65
C PRO A 24 12.26 -2.35 -27.25
N ARG A 25 12.55 -2.86 -26.06
CA ARG A 25 11.75 -3.94 -25.45
C ARG A 25 10.33 -3.39 -25.41
N GLU A 26 9.45 -3.86 -26.30
CA GLU A 26 8.03 -3.53 -26.24
C GLU A 26 7.62 -3.66 -24.78
N ALA A 27 7.12 -2.56 -24.22
CA ALA A 27 6.64 -2.56 -22.86
C ALA A 27 5.52 -3.60 -22.80
N ILE A 28 5.80 -4.77 -22.22
CA ILE A 28 4.80 -5.80 -22.00
C ILE A 28 3.75 -5.14 -21.10
N HIS A 29 2.60 -4.79 -21.67
CA HIS A 29 1.48 -4.29 -20.89
C HIS A 29 0.91 -5.47 -20.09
N LEU A 30 1.42 -5.62 -18.87
CA LEU A 30 0.95 -6.65 -17.95
C LEU A 30 -0.54 -6.39 -17.68
N ARG A 31 -1.35 -7.45 -17.78
CA ARG A 31 -2.77 -7.40 -17.44
C ARG A 31 -2.96 -7.76 -15.98
N ASP A 32 -3.90 -7.07 -15.34
CA ASP A 32 -4.30 -7.37 -13.97
C ASP A 32 -4.84 -8.79 -13.83
N SER A 33 -4.65 -9.35 -12.65
CA SER A 33 -5.14 -10.66 -12.25
C SER A 33 -6.65 -10.64 -12.03
N SER A 34 -7.39 -11.38 -12.86
CA SER A 34 -8.83 -11.62 -12.66
C SER A 34 -9.13 -12.32 -11.33
N ARG A 35 -8.20 -13.15 -10.86
CA ARG A 35 -8.33 -13.83 -9.56
C ARG A 35 -8.28 -12.84 -8.40
N LEU A 36 -7.34 -11.89 -8.41
CA LEU A 36 -7.27 -10.86 -7.37
C LEU A 36 -8.49 -9.94 -7.41
N ALA A 37 -8.97 -9.60 -8.60
CA ALA A 37 -10.21 -8.84 -8.76
C ALA A 37 -11.42 -9.57 -8.14
N THR A 38 -11.49 -10.90 -8.29
CA THR A 38 -12.54 -11.71 -7.67
C THR A 38 -12.44 -11.72 -6.15
N LEU A 39 -11.23 -11.86 -5.59
CA LEU A 39 -11.02 -11.85 -4.14
C LEU A 39 -11.38 -10.50 -3.51
N GLU A 40 -10.97 -9.40 -4.14
CA GLU A 40 -11.38 -8.04 -3.76
C GLU A 40 -12.91 -7.88 -3.80
N ALA A 41 -13.55 -8.29 -4.90
CA ALA A 41 -15.00 -8.17 -5.02
C ALA A 41 -15.75 -9.01 -3.97
N GLN A 42 -15.22 -10.17 -3.58
CA GLN A 42 -15.79 -10.97 -2.49
C GLN A 42 -15.59 -10.27 -1.13
N ASP A 43 -14.38 -9.80 -0.85
CA ASP A 43 -14.03 -9.04 0.36
C ASP A 43 -14.93 -7.83 0.59
N GLN A 44 -15.17 -7.04 -0.46
CA GLN A 44 -16.01 -5.85 -0.38
C GLN A 44 -17.49 -6.19 -0.26
N ARG A 45 -17.97 -7.23 -0.96
CA ARG A 45 -19.37 -7.67 -0.87
C ARG A 45 -19.74 -8.15 0.53
N ASP A 46 -18.83 -8.86 1.19
CA ASP A 46 -19.00 -9.33 2.57
C ASP A 46 -19.27 -8.17 3.56
N ARG A 47 -18.92 -6.92 3.19
CA ARG A 47 -19.01 -5.71 4.04
C ARG A 47 -20.12 -4.74 3.62
N GLN A 48 -20.98 -5.12 2.67
CA GLN A 48 -22.06 -4.28 2.15
C GLN A 48 -23.45 -4.66 2.69
N ALA A 49 -23.55 -5.77 3.43
CA ALA A 49 -24.82 -6.23 4.01
C ALA A 49 -25.26 -5.33 5.18
N THR A 50 -26.56 -5.25 5.42
CA THR A 50 -27.14 -4.53 6.57
C THR A 50 -26.85 -5.24 7.89
N ASP A 51 -26.88 -6.57 7.88
CA ASP A 51 -26.61 -7.43 9.03
C ASP A 51 -25.38 -8.29 8.70
N ILE A 52 -24.22 -7.85 9.19
CA ILE A 52 -22.93 -8.45 8.84
C ILE A 52 -22.55 -9.44 9.93
N ASP A 53 -22.48 -10.72 9.56
CA ASP A 53 -21.85 -11.76 10.38
C ASP A 53 -20.32 -11.62 10.31
N TRP A 54 -19.76 -10.88 11.27
CA TRP A 54 -18.32 -10.60 11.34
C TRP A 54 -17.45 -11.84 11.57
N GLU A 55 -17.98 -12.90 12.18
CA GLU A 55 -17.23 -14.16 12.36
C GLU A 55 -17.06 -14.88 11.03
N THR A 56 -18.13 -14.95 10.24
CA THR A 56 -18.08 -15.46 8.87
C THR A 56 -17.15 -14.60 7.99
N VAL A 57 -17.21 -13.27 8.11
CA VAL A 57 -16.32 -12.37 7.37
C VAL A 57 -14.85 -12.61 7.73
N ALA A 58 -14.52 -12.69 9.02
CA ALA A 58 -13.15 -12.93 9.48
C ALA A 58 -12.59 -14.27 8.96
N THR A 59 -13.41 -15.33 8.98
CA THR A 59 -13.05 -16.64 8.42
C THR A 59 -12.76 -16.54 6.91
N ARG A 60 -13.61 -15.84 6.15
CA ARG A 60 -13.41 -15.62 4.71
C ARG A 60 -12.18 -14.76 4.43
N ASP A 61 -11.91 -13.73 5.24
CA ASP A 61 -10.73 -12.89 5.12
C ASP A 61 -9.44 -13.72 5.26
N GLN A 62 -9.38 -14.63 6.25
CA GLN A 62 -8.24 -15.52 6.43
C GLN A 62 -8.01 -16.40 5.20
N VAL A 63 -9.06 -16.98 4.62
CA VAL A 63 -8.97 -17.78 3.38
C VAL A 63 -8.45 -16.93 2.22
N ARG A 64 -8.95 -15.70 2.06
CA ARG A 64 -8.49 -14.78 1.00
C ARG A 64 -7.02 -14.40 1.18
N ARG A 65 -6.55 -14.12 2.40
CA ARG A 65 -5.13 -13.87 2.68
C ARG A 65 -4.26 -15.07 2.30
N GLY A 66 -4.68 -16.29 2.63
CA GLY A 66 -3.99 -17.52 2.22
C GLY A 66 -3.83 -17.64 0.70
N GLU A 67 -4.88 -17.34 -0.06
CA GLU A 67 -4.85 -17.34 -1.53
C GLU A 67 -3.93 -16.25 -2.09
N VAL A 68 -3.96 -15.04 -1.52
CA VAL A 68 -3.05 -13.94 -1.91
C VAL A 68 -1.59 -14.35 -1.68
N LEU A 69 -1.27 -14.97 -0.54
CA LEU A 69 0.09 -15.46 -0.26
C LEU A 69 0.54 -16.51 -1.27
N ARG A 70 -0.34 -17.43 -1.66
CA ARG A 70 -0.06 -18.43 -2.70
C ARG A 70 0.27 -17.76 -4.03
N LEU A 71 -0.52 -16.78 -4.45
CA LEU A 71 -0.30 -16.01 -5.68
C LEU A 71 1.01 -15.20 -5.61
N LEU A 72 1.31 -14.59 -4.46
CA LEU A 72 2.54 -13.84 -4.24
C LEU A 72 3.78 -14.74 -4.38
N LYS A 73 3.78 -15.92 -3.72
CA LYS A 73 4.87 -16.92 -3.83
C LYS A 73 5.10 -17.42 -5.26
N GLN A 74 4.05 -17.43 -6.08
CA GLN A 74 4.11 -17.82 -7.49
C GLN A 74 4.50 -16.67 -8.44
N GLY A 75 4.79 -15.46 -7.93
CA GLY A 75 5.10 -14.28 -8.75
C GLY A 75 3.90 -13.85 -9.61
N ARG A 76 2.67 -13.99 -9.11
CA ARG A 76 1.44 -13.70 -9.84
C ARG A 76 0.92 -12.27 -9.66
N LEU A 77 1.38 -11.55 -8.64
CA LEU A 77 1.12 -10.12 -8.48
C LEU A 77 2.13 -9.37 -9.34
N ARG A 78 1.64 -8.68 -10.38
CA ARG A 78 2.49 -8.14 -11.45
C ARG A 78 2.25 -6.67 -11.75
N THR A 79 1.05 -6.17 -11.48
CA THR A 79 0.67 -4.76 -11.72
C THR A 79 0.47 -4.02 -10.40
N ALA A 80 0.46 -2.68 -10.45
CA ALA A 80 0.10 -1.87 -9.29
C ALA A 80 -1.26 -2.26 -8.72
N GLN A 81 -2.25 -2.54 -9.59
CA GLN A 81 -3.59 -2.96 -9.20
C GLN A 81 -3.57 -4.33 -8.50
N ASP A 82 -2.75 -5.28 -8.95
CA ASP A 82 -2.60 -6.58 -8.27
C ASP A 82 -2.10 -6.40 -6.83
N HIS A 83 -1.06 -5.58 -6.66
CA HIS A 83 -0.50 -5.29 -5.34
C HIS A 83 -1.47 -4.49 -4.46
N TYR A 84 -2.23 -3.55 -5.03
CA TYR A 84 -3.26 -2.81 -4.31
C TYR A 84 -4.38 -3.74 -3.80
N ARG A 85 -4.91 -4.62 -4.66
CA ARG A 85 -5.96 -5.58 -4.28
C ARG A 85 -5.49 -6.52 -3.18
N ALA A 86 -4.26 -7.00 -3.30
CA ALA A 86 -3.63 -7.82 -2.28
C ALA A 86 -3.47 -7.05 -0.95
N ALA A 87 -3.02 -5.79 -1.01
CA ALA A 87 -2.90 -4.94 0.16
C ALA A 87 -4.26 -4.72 0.85
N LEU A 88 -5.33 -4.52 0.08
CA LEU A 88 -6.67 -4.30 0.61
C LEU A 88 -7.19 -5.52 1.37
N ILE A 89 -6.95 -6.74 0.85
CA ILE A 89 -7.29 -7.99 1.53
C ILE A 89 -6.51 -8.13 2.85
N PHE A 90 -5.23 -7.73 2.86
CA PHE A 90 -4.40 -7.76 4.08
C PHE A 90 -4.74 -6.65 5.08
N GLN A 91 -5.24 -5.50 4.62
CA GLN A 91 -5.68 -4.39 5.48
C GLN A 91 -6.76 -4.82 6.47
N HIS A 92 -7.58 -5.80 6.10
CA HIS A 92 -8.62 -6.38 6.94
C HIS A 92 -8.11 -7.50 7.88
N GLY A 93 -6.81 -7.79 7.90
CA GLY A 93 -6.23 -8.69 8.88
C GLY A 93 -6.16 -8.06 10.28
N GLU A 94 -6.11 -8.91 11.30
CA GLU A 94 -6.13 -8.52 12.71
C GLU A 94 -4.74 -8.52 13.35
N SER A 95 -3.77 -9.19 12.71
CA SER A 95 -2.42 -9.31 13.23
C SER A 95 -1.52 -8.17 12.77
N LEU A 96 -0.45 -7.94 13.52
CA LEU A 96 0.57 -6.99 13.11
C LEU A 96 1.20 -7.39 11.76
N ASP A 97 1.47 -8.68 11.56
CA ASP A 97 2.04 -9.20 10.33
C ASP A 97 1.13 -8.92 9.12
N ASP A 98 -0.19 -9.08 9.28
CA ASP A 98 -1.14 -8.77 8.22
C ASP A 98 -1.07 -7.27 7.84
N THR A 99 -1.06 -6.38 8.82
CA THR A 99 -1.00 -4.92 8.57
C THR A 99 0.32 -4.49 7.94
N MET A 100 1.44 -5.10 8.35
CA MET A 100 2.74 -4.85 7.73
C MET A 100 2.80 -5.40 6.31
N GLN A 101 2.17 -6.54 6.04
CA GLN A 101 2.04 -7.08 4.70
C GLN A 101 1.18 -6.18 3.80
N ALA A 102 0.08 -5.63 4.33
CA ALA A 102 -0.74 -4.63 3.64
C ALA A 102 0.08 -3.39 3.27
N PHE A 103 0.84 -2.84 4.23
CA PHE A 103 1.72 -1.70 4.00
C PHE A 103 2.75 -1.97 2.90
N ALA A 104 3.45 -3.10 2.95
CA ALA A 104 4.46 -3.47 1.96
C ALA A 104 3.86 -3.59 0.55
N LEU A 105 2.69 -4.24 0.43
CA LEU A 105 1.99 -4.40 -0.84
C LEU A 105 1.46 -3.05 -1.39
N ALA A 106 0.91 -2.19 -0.53
CA ALA A 106 0.46 -0.86 -0.93
C ALA A 106 1.64 0.01 -1.41
N ARG A 107 2.78 -0.04 -0.73
CA ARG A 107 4.00 0.65 -1.18
C ARG A 107 4.54 0.11 -2.51
N MET A 108 4.43 -1.20 -2.75
CA MET A 108 4.76 -1.76 -4.05
C MET A 108 3.83 -1.24 -5.14
N ALA A 109 2.52 -1.17 -4.87
CA ALA A 109 1.55 -0.58 -5.79
C ALA A 109 1.90 0.89 -6.12
N MET A 110 2.24 1.71 -5.11
CA MET A 110 2.70 3.09 -5.32
C MET A 110 3.98 3.17 -6.16
N SER A 111 4.91 2.24 -5.96
CA SER A 111 6.18 2.21 -6.69
C SER A 111 5.99 1.85 -8.16
N LEU A 112 5.02 0.96 -8.46
CA LEU A 112 4.68 0.53 -9.81
C LEU A 112 3.82 1.55 -10.56
N ASP A 113 2.90 2.22 -9.87
CA ASP A 113 2.12 3.32 -10.41
C ASP A 113 1.87 4.40 -9.34
N PRO A 114 2.67 5.48 -9.33
CA PRO A 114 2.50 6.59 -8.40
C PRO A 114 1.16 7.31 -8.52
N ARG A 115 0.41 7.10 -9.62
CA ARG A 115 -0.91 7.71 -9.86
C ARG A 115 -2.06 6.79 -9.48
N HIS A 116 -1.78 5.60 -8.93
CA HIS A 116 -2.83 4.68 -8.51
C HIS A 116 -3.72 5.37 -7.45
N PRO A 117 -5.04 5.47 -7.68
CA PRO A 117 -5.90 6.42 -6.96
C PRO A 117 -5.97 6.22 -5.45
N SER A 118 -5.81 4.97 -4.99
CA SER A 118 -6.01 4.60 -3.58
C SER A 118 -4.80 3.94 -2.92
N ALA A 119 -3.68 3.76 -3.63
CA ALA A 119 -2.54 3.00 -3.10
C ALA A 119 -1.83 3.76 -1.97
N ALA A 120 -1.68 5.08 -2.14
CA ALA A 120 -1.05 5.94 -1.14
C ALA A 120 -1.88 6.01 0.15
N TRP A 121 -3.19 6.22 0.03
CA TRP A 121 -4.11 6.18 1.17
C TRP A 121 -4.04 4.84 1.91
N LEU A 122 -4.04 3.73 1.17
CA LEU A 122 -4.00 2.40 1.77
C LEU A 122 -2.68 2.12 2.50
N ALA A 123 -1.55 2.63 1.98
CA ALA A 123 -0.27 2.55 2.68
C ALA A 123 -0.29 3.33 4.00
N ALA A 124 -0.84 4.55 4.01
CA ALA A 124 -1.02 5.33 5.24
C ALA A 124 -1.93 4.61 6.25
N ALA A 125 -3.05 4.05 5.77
CA ALA A 125 -4.00 3.33 6.60
C ALA A 125 -3.41 2.05 7.23
N ALA A 126 -2.63 1.30 6.46
CA ALA A 126 -1.93 0.11 6.94
C ALA A 126 -0.87 0.47 7.98
N TRP A 127 -0.12 1.54 7.75
CA TRP A 127 0.91 2.02 8.67
C TRP A 127 0.30 2.43 10.01
N ASP A 128 -0.73 3.26 10.00
CA ASP A 128 -1.41 3.70 11.22
C ASP A 128 -2.00 2.53 12.00
N ARG A 129 -2.67 1.57 11.32
CA ARG A 129 -3.19 0.36 11.97
C ARG A 129 -2.06 -0.43 12.65
N SER A 130 -0.89 -0.52 12.01
CA SER A 130 0.29 -1.18 12.59
C SER A 130 0.86 -0.44 13.81
N LEU A 131 0.72 0.89 13.89
CA LEU A 131 1.12 1.69 15.05
C LEU A 131 0.16 1.45 16.22
N LEU A 132 -1.15 1.48 15.96
CA LEU A 132 -2.16 1.22 16.99
C LEU A 132 -2.02 -0.19 17.57
N LEU A 133 -1.78 -1.21 16.74
CA LEU A 133 -1.52 -2.58 17.22
C LEU A 133 -0.28 -2.68 18.13
N ARG A 134 0.68 -1.77 17.99
CA ARG A 134 1.87 -1.64 18.85
C ARG A 134 1.68 -0.66 20.01
N GLN A 135 0.44 -0.22 20.27
CA GLN A 135 0.10 0.76 21.30
C GLN A 135 0.85 2.09 21.12
N LYS A 136 1.04 2.51 19.87
CA LYS A 136 1.61 3.81 19.49
C LYS A 136 0.52 4.71 18.91
N THR A 137 0.75 6.02 18.98
CA THR A 137 -0.06 7.00 18.28
C THR A 137 0.12 6.85 16.77
N GLN A 138 -0.96 7.08 16.00
CA GLN A 138 -0.91 7.00 14.54
C GLN A 138 -0.26 8.25 13.94
N TRP A 139 0.16 8.20 12.68
CA TRP A 139 0.86 9.33 12.04
C TRP A 139 -0.04 10.03 11.03
N TYR A 140 -0.76 9.25 10.22
CA TYR A 140 -1.55 9.75 9.10
C TYR A 140 -3.02 10.01 9.46
N GLY A 141 -3.47 9.71 10.68
CA GLY A 141 -4.82 10.04 11.14
C GLY A 141 -5.91 9.33 10.32
N THR A 142 -5.70 8.06 10.00
CA THR A 142 -6.62 7.24 9.20
C THR A 142 -7.54 6.36 10.05
N GLN A 143 -7.15 6.06 11.28
CA GLN A 143 -7.85 5.15 12.19
C GLN A 143 -8.76 5.94 13.13
N TYR A 144 -9.96 5.41 13.32
CA TYR A 144 -11.00 5.97 14.19
C TYR A 144 -11.46 4.87 15.15
N GLU A 145 -11.77 5.27 16.37
CA GLU A 145 -12.36 4.42 17.39
C GLU A 145 -13.85 4.73 17.54
N LEU A 146 -14.64 3.68 17.79
CA LEU A 146 -16.05 3.83 18.11
C LEU A 146 -16.20 4.20 19.58
N ASP A 147 -16.71 5.38 19.85
CA ASP A 147 -17.31 5.68 21.15
C ASP A 147 -18.70 5.05 21.20
N GLU A 148 -18.81 3.89 21.84
CA GLU A 148 -20.07 3.16 21.96
C GLU A 148 -21.14 3.92 22.76
N LYS A 149 -20.74 4.82 23.68
CA LYS A 149 -21.69 5.61 24.47
C LYS A 149 -22.28 6.75 23.64
N ALA A 150 -21.45 7.41 22.85
CA ALA A 150 -21.87 8.51 21.98
C ALA A 150 -22.41 8.04 20.62
N GLY A 151 -22.14 6.79 20.23
CA GLY A 151 -22.47 6.27 18.89
C GLY A 151 -21.69 6.99 17.79
N THR A 152 -20.50 7.50 18.10
CA THR A 152 -19.68 8.31 17.19
C THR A 152 -18.31 7.72 17.00
N LEU A 153 -17.79 7.79 15.77
CA LEU A 153 -16.39 7.51 15.48
C LEU A 153 -15.55 8.75 15.77
N THR A 154 -14.57 8.61 16.65
CA THR A 154 -13.58 9.64 16.99
C THR A 154 -12.21 9.26 16.44
N LEU A 155 -11.43 10.25 16.02
CA LEU A 155 -10.10 10.01 15.49
C LEU A 155 -9.18 9.53 16.62
N SER A 156 -8.52 8.37 16.45
CA SER A 156 -7.55 7.88 17.44
C SER A 156 -6.35 8.85 17.56
N PRO A 157 -5.63 8.88 18.71
CA PRO A 157 -4.53 9.82 18.94
C PRO A 157 -3.48 9.83 17.82
N VAL A 158 -3.15 11.03 17.32
CA VAL A 158 -2.20 11.27 16.23
C VAL A 158 -0.94 11.96 16.77
N GLU A 159 0.23 11.59 16.28
CA GLU A 159 1.47 12.34 16.49
C GLU A 159 1.55 13.52 15.49
N ASP A 160 1.23 14.73 15.94
CA ASP A 160 1.08 15.93 15.10
C ASP A 160 2.33 16.27 14.29
N ALA A 161 3.52 15.97 14.80
CA ALA A 161 4.79 16.30 14.14
C ALA A 161 5.32 15.18 13.23
N ALA A 162 4.67 14.01 13.18
CA ALA A 162 5.18 12.88 12.41
C ALA A 162 5.08 13.06 10.90
N VAL A 163 4.00 13.71 10.43
CA VAL A 163 3.68 13.88 9.01
C VAL A 163 3.05 15.25 8.79
N SER A 164 3.56 15.99 7.79
CA SER A 164 3.01 17.31 7.42
C SER A 164 1.68 17.20 6.66
N ASP A 165 0.88 18.26 6.64
CA ASP A 165 -0.36 18.31 5.84
C ASP A 165 -0.10 18.18 4.33
N ASP A 166 1.04 18.66 3.83
CA ASP A 166 1.44 18.47 2.43
C ASP A 166 1.70 16.98 2.12
N GLU A 167 2.37 16.26 3.02
CA GLU A 167 2.58 14.82 2.87
C GLU A 167 1.26 14.03 3.02
N ARG A 168 0.37 14.43 3.94
CA ARG A 168 -0.99 13.85 4.01
C ARG A 168 -1.72 14.00 2.68
N LYS A 169 -1.63 15.17 2.05
CA LYS A 169 -2.24 15.45 0.76
C LYS A 169 -1.66 14.58 -0.36
N THR A 170 -0.34 14.36 -0.41
CA THR A 170 0.26 13.42 -1.39
C THR A 170 -0.20 11.98 -1.16
N MET A 171 -0.52 11.63 0.08
CA MET A 171 -1.11 10.34 0.46
C MET A 171 -2.63 10.25 0.24
N GLY A 172 -3.26 11.27 -0.35
CA GLY A 172 -4.71 11.31 -0.60
C GLY A 172 -5.56 11.53 0.66
N LEU A 173 -4.97 12.09 1.71
CA LEU A 173 -5.61 12.37 2.99
C LEU A 173 -5.95 13.85 3.13
N PRO A 174 -6.98 14.18 3.92
CA PRO A 174 -7.21 15.56 4.35
C PRO A 174 -6.12 16.03 5.32
N SER A 175 -6.08 17.34 5.59
CA SER A 175 -5.28 17.89 6.69
C SER A 175 -5.63 17.25 8.02
N LEU A 176 -4.73 17.31 8.99
CA LEU A 176 -4.98 16.78 10.34
C LEU A 176 -6.16 17.50 11.02
N SER A 177 -6.29 18.81 10.80
CA SER A 177 -7.42 19.60 11.33
C SER A 177 -8.76 19.14 10.75
N GLU A 178 -8.85 18.93 9.44
CA GLU A 178 -10.04 18.38 8.78
C GLU A 178 -10.36 16.95 9.23
N ALA A 179 -9.35 16.10 9.44
CA ALA A 179 -9.54 14.76 9.97
C ALA A 179 -10.14 14.78 11.39
N ARG A 180 -9.67 15.67 12.26
CA ARG A 180 -10.20 15.86 13.62
C ARG A 180 -11.64 16.37 13.61
N ALA A 181 -11.98 17.23 12.66
CA ALA A 181 -13.34 17.77 12.53
C ALA A 181 -14.36 16.73 11.99
N ARG A 182 -13.90 15.62 11.40
CA ARG A 182 -14.79 14.55 10.90
C ARG A 182 -15.31 13.70 12.06
N HIS A 183 -16.44 14.12 12.63
CA HIS A 183 -17.28 13.23 13.42
C HIS A 183 -18.16 12.40 12.50
N ARG A 184 -17.93 11.09 12.42
CA ARG A 184 -18.80 10.18 11.69
C ARG A 184 -19.75 9.51 12.67
N ARG A 185 -21.05 9.50 12.39
CA ARG A 185 -21.99 8.62 13.11
C ARG A 185 -21.58 7.18 12.84
N ALA A 186 -21.56 6.37 13.89
CA ALA A 186 -21.31 4.95 13.73
C ALA A 186 -22.43 4.30 12.89
N PRO A 187 -22.12 3.28 12.06
CA PRO A 187 -23.17 2.41 11.55
C PRO A 187 -23.89 1.78 12.76
N VAL A 188 -25.22 1.84 12.75
CA VAL A 188 -26.06 1.24 13.80
C VAL A 188 -25.80 -0.27 13.80
N LYS A 189 -25.29 -0.83 14.90
CA LYS A 189 -25.26 -2.29 15.08
C LYS A 189 -26.72 -2.76 15.08
N GLY A 190 -27.13 -3.51 14.06
CA GLY A 190 -28.36 -4.30 14.11
C GLY A 190 -28.23 -5.31 15.25
N HIS A 191 -29.24 -5.35 16.12
CA HIS A 191 -29.38 -6.36 17.16
C HIS A 191 -30.18 -7.55 16.61
#